data_AF-A0AAX0BRG9-F1
#
_entry.id   AF-A0AAX0BRG9-F1
#
_cell.length_a   1.000
_cell.length_b   1.000
_cell.length_c   1.000
_cell.angle_alpha   90.00
_cell.angle_beta   90.00
_cell.angle_gamma   90.00
#
_symmetry.space_group_name_H-M   'P 1'
#
loop_
_entity.id
_entity.type
_entity.pdbx_description
1 polymer ?
#
loop_
_entity_poly.entity_id
_entity_poly.type
_entity_poly.pdbx_seq_one_letter_code
_entity_poly.pdbx_strand_id
1 'polypeptide(L)'
;MIAHLTGTPTVADCFYKESDNGYRVITKLDKGSLAIDTSFDPTPCAKAITDFTDNDILVSLQNNASQGVVWVEGIEHPTFSWDLTNRLADYTAVNVALDKVPQDISVYTDETVSVLKQAIDSVDTSLSAAEQSKVDAMAQAIEDAITVLQYKDADYTKVDAAIAKANALNKDNYKDFTGVEAAVNAVTRGKNITEQTEVDAMAKAIEDAIAALQYKDADYTKVDAAIAKANALNKNDYKDFSGVETAVKAVVRGKNITEQSEVDKMAKAIEDAIAALEKKPASTKPGTSDKSPQTGDSSNIVLWISLLFASGGAAIGTMVVSRKKKYNVSSKI
;
A
#
# COMPACT_ATOMS: atom_id res chain seq x y z
N MET A 1 8.43 -15.80 73.37
CA MET A 1 8.91 -17.07 72.81
C MET A 1 9.55 -16.77 71.47
N ILE A 2 10.86 -16.54 71.52
CA ILE A 2 11.78 -16.62 70.40
C ILE A 2 11.79 -18.10 70.01
N ALA A 3 11.83 -18.44 68.72
CA ALA A 3 11.97 -19.83 68.31
C ALA A 3 13.28 -20.38 68.89
N HIS A 4 13.17 -21.06 70.04
CA HIS A 4 14.23 -21.88 70.59
C HIS A 4 14.39 -23.05 69.64
N LEU A 5 15.42 -22.97 68.78
CA LEU A 5 16.24 -24.13 68.54
C LEU A 5 16.64 -24.65 69.91
N THR A 6 16.16 -25.84 70.26
CA THR A 6 16.28 -26.42 71.59
C THR A 6 17.74 -26.59 71.98
N GLY A 7 18.27 -25.61 72.71
CA GLY A 7 19.64 -25.56 73.21
C GLY A 7 19.87 -24.20 73.88
N THR A 8 20.59 -24.18 74.99
CA THR A 8 20.92 -23.02 75.83
C THR A 8 21.27 -21.72 75.08
N PRO A 9 20.97 -20.54 75.67
CA PRO A 9 20.95 -19.25 74.98
C PRO A 9 22.36 -18.67 74.82
N THR A 10 23.03 -19.06 73.75
CA THR A 10 24.04 -18.22 73.11
C THR A 10 23.43 -17.75 71.81
N VAL A 11 23.14 -16.45 71.73
CA VAL A 11 22.48 -15.76 70.60
C VAL A 11 23.46 -15.65 69.43
N ALA A 12 24.13 -16.75 69.08
CA ALA A 12 25.27 -16.78 68.16
C ALA A 12 24.88 -16.59 66.68
N ASP A 13 23.61 -16.42 66.35
CA ASP A 13 23.13 -16.37 64.96
C ASP A 13 21.92 -15.43 64.79
N CYS A 14 21.89 -14.32 65.53
CA CYS A 14 20.91 -13.27 65.29
C CYS A 14 21.45 -12.23 64.29
N PHE A 15 20.53 -11.64 63.52
CA PHE A 15 20.81 -10.60 62.55
C PHE A 15 20.02 -9.35 62.93
N TYR A 16 20.69 -8.20 62.90
CA TYR A 16 20.07 -6.93 63.26
C TYR A 16 20.55 -5.78 62.37
N LYS A 17 19.70 -4.76 62.24
CA LYS A 17 20.01 -3.49 61.57
C LYS A 17 19.79 -2.34 62.53
N GLU A 18 20.76 -1.44 62.61
CA GLU A 18 20.63 -0.20 63.37
C GLU A 18 19.59 0.73 62.73
N SER A 19 18.82 1.42 63.57
CA SER A 19 17.84 2.42 63.15
C SER A 19 17.79 3.58 64.14
N ASP A 20 17.28 4.72 63.70
CA ASP A 20 17.26 5.97 64.47
C ASP A 20 16.58 5.86 65.86
N ASN A 21 15.74 4.83 66.05
CA ASN A 21 14.95 4.62 67.27
C ASN A 21 15.18 3.26 67.95
N GLY A 22 16.25 2.53 67.63
CA GLY A 22 16.55 1.21 68.21
C GLY A 22 17.09 0.20 67.18
N TYR A 23 17.01 -1.09 67.47
CA TYR A 23 17.45 -2.13 66.53
C TYR A 23 16.26 -2.76 65.82
N ARG A 24 16.34 -2.89 64.49
CA ARG A 24 15.45 -3.77 63.73
C ARG A 24 16.01 -5.17 63.79
N VAL A 25 15.26 -6.08 64.38
CA VAL A 25 15.69 -7.46 64.60
C VAL A 25 14.59 -8.40 64.14
N ILE A 26 14.96 -9.54 63.56
CA ILE A 26 14.03 -10.62 63.24
C ILE A 26 13.68 -11.35 64.55
N THR A 27 12.80 -10.78 65.36
CA THR A 27 12.56 -11.26 66.74
C THR A 27 11.55 -12.40 66.84
N LYS A 28 10.58 -12.49 65.92
CA LYS A 28 9.59 -13.58 65.82
C LYS A 28 9.03 -13.64 64.40
N LEU A 29 9.11 -14.81 63.78
CA LEU A 29 8.62 -15.02 62.41
C LEU A 29 7.15 -15.46 62.35
N ASP A 30 6.45 -15.58 63.49
CA ASP A 30 5.03 -15.96 63.50
C ASP A 30 4.09 -14.88 62.94
N LYS A 31 4.57 -13.67 62.62
CA LYS A 31 3.82 -12.64 61.88
C LYS A 31 4.74 -11.67 61.09
N GLY A 32 5.67 -12.20 60.31
CA GLY A 32 6.26 -11.55 59.13
C GLY A 32 6.54 -10.04 59.17
N SER A 33 7.09 -9.49 60.26
CA SER A 33 7.41 -8.05 60.34
C SER A 33 8.68 -7.81 61.15
N LEU A 34 9.58 -7.00 60.59
CA LEU A 34 10.71 -6.41 61.31
C LEU A 34 10.19 -5.49 62.42
N ALA A 35 10.32 -5.94 63.67
CA ALA A 35 9.99 -5.11 64.82
C ALA A 35 11.20 -4.25 65.22
N ILE A 36 10.95 -2.99 65.56
CA ILE A 36 11.93 -2.17 66.30
C ILE A 36 11.89 -2.67 67.74
N ASP A 37 12.97 -3.31 68.18
CA ASP A 37 13.16 -3.74 69.56
C ASP A 37 14.20 -2.82 70.21
N THR A 38 13.70 -1.89 71.02
CA THR A 38 14.54 -0.94 71.79
C THR A 38 15.16 -1.58 73.02
N SER A 39 14.72 -2.80 73.38
CA SER A 39 15.27 -3.59 74.49
C SER A 39 16.25 -4.65 74.03
N PHE A 40 16.48 -4.78 72.72
CA PHE A 40 17.44 -5.72 72.16
C PHE A 40 18.87 -5.32 72.51
N ASP A 41 19.59 -6.25 73.16
CA ASP A 41 21.02 -6.16 73.37
C ASP A 41 21.74 -6.87 72.21
N PRO A 42 22.51 -6.16 71.35
CA PRO A 42 23.27 -6.76 70.27
C PRO A 42 24.58 -7.41 70.73
N THR A 43 25.00 -7.24 71.98
CA THR A 43 26.28 -7.75 72.51
C THR A 43 26.50 -9.27 72.34
N PRO A 44 25.48 -10.15 72.49
CA PRO A 44 25.63 -11.58 72.26
C PRO A 44 25.39 -12.01 70.79
N CYS A 45 25.06 -11.06 69.90
CA CYS A 45 24.62 -11.27 68.52
C CYS A 45 25.81 -11.28 67.54
N ALA A 46 25.74 -12.09 66.47
CA ALA A 46 26.91 -12.35 65.63
C ALA A 46 27.17 -11.34 64.51
N LYS A 47 26.16 -10.62 63.99
CA LYS A 47 26.38 -9.77 62.80
C LYS A 47 25.38 -8.61 62.67
N ALA A 48 25.90 -7.38 62.65
CA ALA A 48 25.18 -6.22 62.16
C ALA A 48 25.07 -6.30 60.63
N ILE A 49 23.89 -6.04 60.10
CA ILE A 49 23.60 -6.15 58.67
C ILE A 49 22.88 -4.90 58.17
N THR A 50 23.30 -4.42 57.00
CA THR A 50 22.70 -3.27 56.33
C THR A 50 21.61 -3.66 55.32
N ASP A 51 21.74 -4.86 54.75
CA ASP A 51 20.86 -5.44 53.73
C ASP A 51 20.38 -6.84 54.16
N PHE A 52 19.11 -6.96 54.52
CA PHE A 52 18.53 -8.22 54.95
C PHE A 52 18.24 -9.19 53.79
N THR A 53 18.42 -8.77 52.53
CA THR A 53 18.26 -9.63 51.35
C THR A 53 19.55 -10.36 50.97
N ASP A 54 20.65 -10.12 51.70
CA ASP A 54 21.93 -10.78 51.46
C ASP A 54 21.80 -12.31 51.58
N ASN A 55 22.21 -13.01 50.53
CA ASN A 55 22.13 -14.47 50.45
C ASN A 55 22.93 -15.18 51.57
N ASP A 56 23.98 -14.56 52.11
CA ASP A 56 24.73 -15.11 53.24
C ASP A 56 23.86 -15.29 54.49
N ILE A 57 22.83 -14.45 54.64
CA ILE A 57 21.85 -14.53 55.75
C ILE A 57 20.99 -15.75 55.56
N LEU A 58 20.46 -15.95 54.34
CA LEU A 58 19.63 -17.10 54.01
C LEU A 58 20.38 -18.42 54.23
N VAL A 59 21.63 -18.50 53.75
CA VAL A 59 22.49 -19.67 53.94
C VAL A 59 22.74 -19.95 55.43
N SER A 60 23.02 -18.91 56.22
CA SER A 60 23.22 -19.04 57.67
C SER A 60 21.97 -19.53 58.39
N LEU A 61 20.80 -18.96 58.04
CA LEU A 61 19.50 -19.38 58.57
C LEU A 61 19.15 -20.82 58.20
N GLN A 62 19.49 -21.26 56.99
CA GLN A 62 19.29 -22.63 56.53
C GLN A 62 20.19 -23.63 57.27
N ASN A 63 21.47 -23.31 57.46
CA ASN A 63 22.42 -24.18 58.17
C ASN A 63 22.03 -24.40 59.64
N ASN A 64 21.39 -23.40 60.26
CA ASN A 64 20.94 -23.45 61.64
C ASN A 64 19.46 -23.86 61.80
N ALA A 65 18.78 -24.26 60.72
CA ALA A 65 17.36 -24.58 60.76
C ALA A 65 17.07 -25.91 61.48
N SER A 66 15.98 -25.93 62.27
CA SER A 66 15.42 -27.17 62.83
C SER A 66 14.93 -28.10 61.72
N GLN A 67 14.88 -29.41 62.00
CA GLN A 67 14.29 -30.39 61.08
C GLN A 67 12.85 -29.98 60.69
N GLY A 68 12.59 -29.89 59.39
CA GLY A 68 11.28 -29.50 58.83
C GLY A 68 11.06 -28.00 58.63
N VAL A 69 12.02 -27.14 59.03
CA VAL A 69 12.00 -25.70 58.74
C VAL A 69 12.77 -25.44 57.45
N VAL A 70 12.14 -24.76 56.49
CA VAL A 70 12.78 -24.37 55.23
C VAL A 70 12.68 -22.86 55.07
N TRP A 71 13.85 -22.22 55.04
CA TRP A 71 14.02 -20.81 54.74
C TRP A 71 14.18 -20.58 53.25
N VAL A 72 13.53 -19.54 52.74
CA VAL A 72 13.58 -19.10 51.34
C VAL A 72 13.84 -17.61 51.28
N GLU A 73 14.23 -17.14 50.09
CA GLU A 73 14.27 -15.71 49.79
C GLU A 73 12.88 -15.09 49.99
N GLY A 74 12.84 -13.90 50.58
CA GLY A 74 11.63 -13.11 50.75
C GLY A 74 11.84 -11.68 50.25
N ILE A 75 10.75 -10.91 50.18
CA ILE A 75 10.69 -9.60 49.51
C ILE A 75 11.65 -8.59 50.15
N GLU A 76 11.68 -8.51 51.48
CA GLU A 76 12.58 -7.60 52.22
C GLU A 76 13.64 -8.33 53.07
N HIS A 77 13.38 -9.61 53.36
CA HIS A 77 14.23 -10.46 54.18
C HIS A 77 13.87 -11.93 53.93
N PRO A 78 14.78 -12.89 54.23
CA PRO A 78 14.47 -14.31 54.26
C PRO A 78 13.18 -14.60 55.04
N THR A 79 12.37 -15.50 54.52
CA THR A 79 11.13 -15.93 55.17
C THR A 79 10.98 -17.45 55.11
N PHE A 80 9.94 -17.98 55.75
CA PHE A 80 9.65 -19.40 55.68
C PHE A 80 8.97 -19.77 54.36
N SER A 81 9.24 -20.99 53.89
CA SER A 81 8.63 -21.53 52.66
C SER A 81 7.09 -21.50 52.63
N TRP A 82 6.43 -21.53 53.79
CA TRP A 82 4.97 -21.46 53.92
C TRP A 82 4.42 -20.03 54.10
N ASP A 83 5.28 -19.02 54.28
CA ASP A 83 4.87 -17.62 54.38
C ASP A 83 4.76 -16.99 52.99
N LEU A 84 3.59 -17.19 52.38
CA LEU A 84 3.30 -16.74 51.03
C LEU A 84 3.24 -15.21 50.90
N THR A 85 2.99 -14.47 51.98
CA THR A 85 2.83 -13.02 51.95
C THR A 85 4.16 -12.29 51.81
N ASN A 86 5.23 -12.84 52.39
CA ASN A 86 6.57 -12.23 52.34
C ASN A 86 7.51 -12.89 51.34
N ARG A 87 7.01 -13.85 50.55
CA ARG A 87 7.75 -14.46 49.43
C ARG A 87 7.32 -13.80 48.13
N LEU A 88 8.26 -13.51 47.23
CA LEU A 88 7.93 -13.01 45.90
C LEU A 88 7.14 -14.08 45.11
N ALA A 89 6.22 -13.64 44.26
CA ALA A 89 5.53 -14.52 43.32
C ALA A 89 6.49 -15.10 42.27
N ASP A 90 6.07 -16.20 41.62
CA ASP A 90 6.79 -16.79 40.50
C ASP A 90 6.37 -16.10 39.18
N TYR A 91 7.31 -15.37 38.58
CA TYR A 91 7.12 -14.64 37.31
C TYR A 91 7.59 -15.43 36.09
N THR A 92 7.93 -16.71 36.23
CA THR A 92 8.42 -17.54 35.12
C THR A 92 7.45 -17.53 33.93
N ALA A 93 6.14 -17.63 34.18
CA ALA A 93 5.12 -17.57 33.13
C ALA A 93 5.08 -16.21 32.43
N VAL A 94 5.24 -15.11 33.18
CA VAL A 94 5.32 -13.74 32.61
C VAL A 94 6.54 -13.61 31.72
N ASN A 95 7.71 -14.07 32.17
CA ASN A 95 8.94 -14.03 31.37
C ASN A 95 8.80 -14.84 30.08
N VAL A 96 8.22 -16.05 30.16
CA VAL A 96 7.92 -16.88 28.98
C VAL A 96 6.96 -16.18 28.02
N ALA A 97 5.96 -15.46 28.52
CA ALA A 97 5.03 -14.69 27.69
C ALA A 97 5.72 -13.49 27.02
N LEU A 98 6.60 -12.78 27.74
CA LEU A 98 7.40 -11.67 27.21
C LEU A 98 8.37 -12.14 26.10
N ASP A 99 8.97 -13.31 26.24
CA ASP A 99 9.84 -13.90 25.21
C ASP A 99 9.09 -14.23 23.90
N LYS A 100 7.77 -14.39 23.94
CA LYS A 100 6.92 -14.62 22.76
C LYS A 100 6.55 -13.33 22.01
N VAL A 101 6.82 -12.15 22.59
CA VAL A 101 6.52 -10.87 21.94
C VAL A 101 7.30 -10.76 20.63
N PRO A 102 6.64 -10.48 19.49
CA PRO A 102 7.33 -10.32 18.22
C PRO A 102 8.39 -9.22 18.27
N GLN A 103 9.58 -9.50 17.74
CA GLN A 103 10.68 -8.53 17.69
C GLN A 103 10.35 -7.33 16.80
N ASP A 104 9.72 -7.60 15.65
CA ASP A 104 9.21 -6.56 14.77
C ASP A 104 7.71 -6.37 15.00
N ILE A 105 7.37 -5.36 15.78
CA ILE A 105 5.98 -4.94 16.02
C ILE A 105 5.48 -3.94 14.97
N SER A 106 6.36 -3.41 14.11
CA SER A 106 6.00 -2.34 13.18
C SER A 106 5.04 -2.81 12.07
N VAL A 107 5.06 -4.11 11.78
CA VAL A 107 4.21 -4.80 10.81
C VAL A 107 2.78 -5.04 11.30
N TYR A 108 2.50 -4.83 12.59
CA TYR A 108 1.17 -4.98 13.18
C TYR A 108 0.45 -3.63 13.29
N THR A 109 -0.88 -3.68 13.40
CA THR A 109 -1.73 -2.50 13.55
C THR A 109 -1.47 -1.80 14.87
N ASP A 110 -1.54 -0.46 14.85
CA ASP A 110 -1.27 0.34 16.04
C ASP A 110 -2.26 0.05 17.18
N GLU A 111 -3.50 -0.33 16.84
CA GLU A 111 -4.54 -0.74 17.78
C GLU A 111 -4.14 -1.98 18.59
N THR A 112 -3.77 -3.07 17.92
CA THR A 112 -3.42 -4.33 18.60
C THR A 112 -2.08 -4.24 19.32
N VAL A 113 -1.13 -3.48 18.77
CA VAL A 113 0.15 -3.17 19.45
C VAL A 113 -0.08 -2.35 20.72
N SER A 114 -1.04 -1.41 20.71
CA SER A 114 -1.39 -0.63 21.91
C SER A 114 -1.92 -1.51 23.04
N VAL A 115 -2.76 -2.50 22.72
CA VAL A 115 -3.27 -3.48 23.71
C VAL A 115 -2.13 -4.31 24.31
N LEU A 116 -1.20 -4.80 23.47
CA LEU A 116 -0.04 -5.54 23.94
C LEU A 116 0.85 -4.70 24.86
N LYS A 117 1.12 -3.44 24.49
CA LYS A 117 1.91 -2.53 25.32
C LYS A 117 1.25 -2.29 26.68
N GLN A 118 -0.07 -2.07 26.70
CA GLN A 118 -0.80 -1.91 27.96
C GLN A 118 -0.70 -3.14 28.87
N ALA A 119 -0.77 -4.36 28.30
CA ALA A 119 -0.60 -5.58 29.07
C ALA A 119 0.81 -5.70 29.66
N ILE A 120 1.85 -5.35 28.89
CA ILE A 120 3.25 -5.35 29.35
C ILE A 120 3.48 -4.28 30.43
N ASP A 121 3.00 -3.06 30.22
CA ASP A 121 3.16 -1.94 31.16
C ASP A 121 2.40 -2.17 32.48
N SER A 122 1.41 -3.06 32.47
CA SER A 122 0.62 -3.44 33.66
C SER A 122 1.28 -4.55 34.49
N VAL A 123 2.45 -5.06 34.10
CA VAL A 123 3.18 -6.07 34.88
C VAL A 123 3.74 -5.43 36.15
N ASP A 124 3.15 -5.79 37.28
CA ASP A 124 3.65 -5.44 38.60
C ASP A 124 4.56 -6.57 39.10
N THR A 125 5.85 -6.25 39.31
CA THR A 125 6.89 -7.19 39.77
C THR A 125 7.06 -7.24 41.29
N SER A 126 6.19 -6.56 42.04
CA SER A 126 6.25 -6.48 43.51
C SER A 126 5.29 -7.43 44.24
N LEU A 127 4.56 -8.28 43.50
CA LEU A 127 3.53 -9.13 44.09
C LEU A 127 4.09 -10.32 44.87
N SER A 128 3.37 -10.66 45.93
CA SER A 128 3.71 -11.79 46.80
C SER A 128 3.19 -13.12 46.25
N ALA A 129 3.74 -14.24 46.72
CA ALA A 129 3.28 -15.58 46.36
C ALA A 129 1.82 -15.86 46.79
N ALA A 130 1.28 -15.11 47.76
CA ALA A 130 -0.14 -15.13 48.10
C ALA A 130 -1.03 -14.56 46.99
N GLU A 131 -0.45 -13.74 46.11
CA GLU A 131 -1.10 -13.06 45.00
C GLU A 131 -0.75 -13.69 43.65
N GLN A 132 -0.22 -14.92 43.64
CA GLN A 132 0.22 -15.63 42.44
C GLN A 132 -0.82 -15.61 41.31
N SER A 133 -2.11 -15.72 41.64
CA SER A 133 -3.18 -15.67 40.64
C SER A 133 -3.22 -14.35 39.86
N LYS A 134 -2.76 -13.23 40.43
CA LYS A 134 -2.64 -11.95 39.71
C LYS A 134 -1.47 -11.98 38.74
N VAL A 135 -0.33 -12.56 39.13
CA VAL A 135 0.83 -12.74 38.25
C VAL A 135 0.50 -13.67 37.10
N ASP A 136 -0.20 -14.78 37.37
CA ASP A 136 -0.68 -15.71 36.35
C ASP A 136 -1.65 -15.00 35.38
N ALA A 137 -2.51 -14.10 35.88
CA ALA A 137 -3.40 -13.29 35.04
C ALA A 137 -2.64 -12.27 34.17
N MET A 138 -1.53 -11.69 34.65
CA MET A 138 -0.68 -10.82 33.83
C MET A 138 -0.03 -11.60 32.68
N ALA A 139 0.48 -12.80 32.96
CA ALA A 139 1.03 -13.68 31.93
C ALA A 139 -0.03 -14.00 30.87
N GLN A 140 -1.23 -14.39 31.30
CA GLN A 140 -2.35 -14.67 30.39
C GLN A 140 -2.73 -13.43 29.56
N ALA A 141 -2.79 -12.24 30.16
CA ALA A 141 -3.11 -11.00 29.44
C ALA A 141 -2.09 -10.68 28.33
N ILE A 142 -0.80 -10.93 28.57
CA ILE A 142 0.25 -10.78 27.54
C ILE A 142 0.04 -11.80 26.43
N GLU A 143 -0.20 -13.08 26.76
CA GLU A 143 -0.44 -14.12 25.76
C GLU A 143 -1.69 -13.82 24.92
N ASP A 144 -2.79 -13.44 25.55
CA ASP A 144 -4.04 -13.07 24.87
C ASP A 144 -3.79 -11.88 23.92
N ALA A 145 -3.07 -10.85 24.36
CA ALA A 145 -2.74 -9.70 23.53
C ALA A 145 -1.86 -10.07 22.32
N ILE A 146 -0.92 -11.01 22.48
CA ILE A 146 -0.10 -11.54 21.36
C ILE A 146 -0.98 -12.28 20.35
N THR A 147 -1.93 -13.11 20.81
CA THR A 147 -2.77 -13.93 19.90
C THR A 147 -3.69 -13.10 19.01
N VAL A 148 -4.06 -11.91 19.45
CA VAL A 148 -4.95 -11.00 18.71
C VAL A 148 -4.19 -9.94 17.90
N LEU A 149 -2.85 -9.99 17.86
CA LEU A 149 -2.07 -9.11 17.01
C LEU A 149 -2.51 -9.25 15.55
N GLN A 150 -2.75 -8.11 14.91
CA GLN A 150 -3.22 -8.07 13.51
C GLN A 150 -2.16 -7.39 12.65
N TYR A 151 -1.78 -8.03 11.55
CA TYR A 151 -0.89 -7.41 10.57
C TYR A 151 -1.55 -6.18 9.94
N LYS A 152 -0.73 -5.19 9.58
CA LYS A 152 -1.13 -4.10 8.70
C LYS A 152 -1.46 -4.63 7.32
N ASP A 153 -2.36 -3.94 6.63
CA ASP A 153 -2.66 -4.21 5.23
C ASP A 153 -1.41 -3.96 4.36
N ALA A 154 -1.29 -4.71 3.26
CA ALA A 154 -0.29 -4.39 2.24
C ALA A 154 -0.64 -3.07 1.52
N ASP A 155 0.39 -2.38 1.03
CA ASP A 155 0.24 -1.17 0.22
C ASP A 155 -0.08 -1.53 -1.25
N TYR A 156 -1.31 -1.24 -1.66
CA TYR A 156 -1.81 -1.44 -3.03
C TYR A 156 -1.67 -0.20 -3.92
N THR A 157 -1.05 0.88 -3.47
CA THR A 157 -0.97 2.15 -4.22
C THR A 157 -0.43 1.96 -5.64
N LYS A 158 0.59 1.11 -5.81
CA LYS A 158 1.15 0.81 -7.15
C LYS A 158 0.20 -0.01 -8.02
N VAL A 159 -0.52 -0.96 -7.43
CA VAL A 159 -1.53 -1.76 -8.15
C VAL A 159 -2.65 -0.84 -8.63
N ASP A 160 -3.14 0.04 -7.77
CA ASP A 160 -4.21 0.99 -8.11
C ASP A 160 -3.76 1.96 -9.21
N ALA A 161 -2.53 2.46 -9.13
CA ALA A 161 -1.94 3.29 -10.19
C ALA A 161 -1.83 2.55 -11.53
N ALA A 162 -1.39 1.28 -11.52
CA ALA A 162 -1.27 0.47 -12.73
C ALA A 162 -2.65 0.17 -13.36
N ILE A 163 -3.66 -0.16 -12.54
CA ILE A 163 -5.04 -0.34 -12.98
C ILE A 163 -5.60 0.97 -13.58
N ALA A 164 -5.35 2.11 -12.94
CA ALA A 164 -5.78 3.40 -13.45
C ALA A 164 -5.14 3.72 -14.82
N LYS A 165 -3.84 3.44 -14.99
CA LYS A 165 -3.17 3.55 -16.29
C LYS A 165 -3.81 2.65 -17.34
N ALA A 166 -4.05 1.37 -17.03
CA ALA A 166 -4.70 0.44 -17.95
C ALA A 166 -6.07 0.96 -18.41
N ASN A 167 -6.88 1.48 -17.49
CA ASN A 167 -8.22 2.01 -17.77
C ASN A 167 -8.22 3.32 -18.57
N ALA A 168 -7.13 4.09 -18.52
CA ALA A 168 -6.99 5.33 -19.29
C ALA A 168 -6.64 5.09 -20.77
N LEU A 169 -6.24 3.87 -21.15
CA LEU A 169 -5.86 3.54 -22.52
C LEU A 169 -7.10 3.39 -23.42
N ASN A 170 -7.03 3.96 -24.62
CA ASN A 170 -8.01 3.68 -25.65
C ASN A 170 -7.73 2.30 -26.28
N LYS A 171 -8.50 1.29 -25.88
CA LYS A 171 -8.36 -0.10 -26.33
C LYS A 171 -8.43 -0.24 -27.85
N ASP A 172 -9.20 0.60 -28.53
CA ASP A 172 -9.38 0.52 -29.99
C ASP A 172 -8.10 0.84 -30.76
N ASN A 173 -7.14 1.54 -30.13
CA ASN A 173 -5.87 1.87 -30.76
C ASN A 173 -4.88 0.70 -30.79
N TYR A 174 -5.13 -0.39 -30.04
CA TYR A 174 -4.18 -1.49 -29.88
C TYR A 174 -4.61 -2.75 -30.63
N LYS A 175 -3.64 -3.54 -31.10
CA LYS A 175 -3.87 -4.79 -31.84
C LYS A 175 -4.53 -5.86 -30.96
N ASP A 176 -4.09 -5.95 -29.71
CA ASP A 176 -4.61 -6.87 -28.70
C ASP A 176 -4.50 -6.20 -27.32
N PHE A 177 -5.54 -6.34 -26.49
CA PHE A 177 -5.62 -5.82 -25.12
C PHE A 177 -5.90 -6.91 -24.07
N THR A 178 -6.05 -8.16 -24.51
CA THR A 178 -6.46 -9.28 -23.66
C THR A 178 -5.47 -9.57 -22.52
N GLY A 179 -4.18 -9.39 -22.76
CA GLY A 179 -3.14 -9.54 -21.73
C GLY A 179 -3.27 -8.55 -20.58
N VAL A 180 -3.62 -7.29 -20.87
CA VAL A 180 -3.84 -6.26 -19.83
C VAL A 180 -5.10 -6.58 -19.03
N GLU A 181 -6.18 -6.99 -19.69
CA GLU A 181 -7.42 -7.40 -19.01
C GLU A 181 -7.20 -8.61 -18.10
N ALA A 182 -6.44 -9.60 -18.56
CA ALA A 182 -6.08 -10.76 -17.75
C ALA A 182 -5.27 -10.36 -16.51
N ALA A 183 -4.26 -9.50 -16.67
CA ALA A 183 -3.44 -9.03 -15.55
C ALA A 183 -4.25 -8.23 -14.52
N VAL A 184 -5.15 -7.35 -14.96
CA VAL A 184 -6.03 -6.58 -14.06
C VAL A 184 -7.01 -7.50 -13.32
N ASN A 185 -7.60 -8.48 -14.01
CA ASN A 185 -8.53 -9.43 -13.40
C ASN A 185 -7.85 -10.41 -12.43
N ALA A 186 -6.54 -10.65 -12.57
CA ALA A 186 -5.77 -11.49 -11.67
C ALA A 186 -5.45 -10.83 -10.32
N VAL A 187 -5.74 -9.53 -10.16
CA VAL A 187 -5.48 -8.81 -8.91
C VAL A 187 -6.34 -9.36 -7.78
N THR A 188 -5.69 -9.95 -6.77
CA THR A 188 -6.31 -10.36 -5.51
C THR A 188 -6.12 -9.26 -4.45
N ARG A 189 -7.15 -8.99 -3.64
CA ARG A 189 -7.12 -8.01 -2.53
C ARG A 189 -7.16 -8.72 -1.18
N GLY A 190 -6.91 -7.96 -0.11
CA GLY A 190 -6.96 -8.47 1.27
C GLY A 190 -5.66 -9.08 1.77
N LYS A 191 -4.55 -8.83 1.07
CA LYS A 191 -3.21 -9.23 1.52
C LYS A 191 -2.70 -8.30 2.60
N ASN A 192 -1.95 -8.85 3.53
CA ASN A 192 -1.30 -8.08 4.60
C ASN A 192 0.17 -7.77 4.25
N ILE A 193 0.83 -6.94 5.05
CA ILE A 193 2.19 -6.44 4.81
C ILE A 193 3.24 -7.55 4.63
N THR A 194 3.03 -8.75 5.17
CA THR A 194 3.95 -9.89 4.97
C THR A 194 3.93 -10.42 3.54
N GLU A 195 2.89 -10.11 2.77
CA GLU A 195 2.68 -10.51 1.38
C GLU A 195 2.94 -9.34 0.40
N GLN A 196 3.60 -8.25 0.84
CA GLN A 196 3.83 -7.06 0.03
C GLN A 196 4.52 -7.37 -1.30
N THR A 197 5.43 -8.35 -1.34
CA THR A 197 6.10 -8.78 -2.57
C THR A 197 5.11 -9.33 -3.61
N GLU A 198 4.06 -10.02 -3.19
CA GLU A 198 3.00 -10.49 -4.09
C GLU A 198 2.16 -9.32 -4.62
N VAL A 199 1.91 -8.31 -3.77
CA VAL A 199 1.23 -7.07 -4.19
C VAL A 199 2.03 -6.29 -5.21
N ASP A 200 3.34 -6.13 -4.97
CA ASP A 200 4.25 -5.52 -5.92
C ASP A 200 4.33 -6.31 -7.25
N ALA A 201 4.28 -7.64 -7.20
CA ALA A 201 4.26 -8.48 -8.40
C ALA A 201 2.97 -8.30 -9.23
N MET A 202 1.81 -8.14 -8.59
CA MET A 202 0.56 -7.83 -9.28
C MET A 202 0.63 -6.49 -10.03
N ALA A 203 1.17 -5.45 -9.40
CA ALA A 203 1.37 -4.15 -10.05
C ALA A 203 2.31 -4.28 -11.26
N LYS A 204 3.43 -5.00 -11.08
CA LYS A 204 4.41 -5.24 -12.14
C LYS A 204 3.80 -5.99 -13.32
N ALA A 205 2.98 -7.01 -13.09
CA ALA A 205 2.33 -7.76 -14.15
C ALA A 205 1.44 -6.88 -15.03
N ILE A 206 0.72 -5.93 -14.44
CA ILE A 206 -0.11 -4.96 -15.20
C ILE A 206 0.77 -4.01 -16.01
N GLU A 207 1.82 -3.43 -15.42
CA GLU A 207 2.74 -2.53 -16.14
C GLU A 207 3.45 -3.24 -17.29
N ASP A 208 3.91 -4.47 -17.09
CA ASP A 208 4.55 -5.27 -18.13
C ASP A 208 3.58 -5.59 -19.28
N ALA A 209 2.32 -5.92 -18.96
CA ALA A 209 1.29 -6.15 -19.96
C ALA A 209 0.96 -4.88 -20.76
N ILE A 210 0.91 -3.71 -20.11
CA ILE A 210 0.73 -2.42 -20.77
C ILE A 210 1.92 -2.11 -21.69
N ALA A 211 3.15 -2.34 -21.21
CA ALA A 211 4.36 -2.07 -21.98
C ALA A 211 4.49 -2.97 -23.22
N ALA A 212 3.89 -4.17 -23.19
CA ALA A 212 3.86 -5.10 -24.31
C ALA A 212 2.81 -4.76 -25.39
N LEU A 213 1.93 -3.78 -25.15
CA LEU A 213 0.89 -3.39 -26.09
C LEU A 213 1.48 -2.89 -27.42
N GLN A 214 0.84 -3.30 -28.52
CA GLN A 214 1.21 -2.86 -29.86
C GLN A 214 0.08 -2.06 -30.49
N TYR A 215 0.39 -0.85 -30.98
CA TYR A 215 -0.57 -0.04 -31.71
C TYR A 215 -1.01 -0.71 -33.02
N LYS A 216 -2.26 -0.48 -33.41
CA LYS A 216 -2.74 -0.75 -34.76
C LYS A 216 -2.04 0.15 -35.77
N ASP A 217 -1.93 -0.35 -36.98
CA ASP A 217 -1.35 0.41 -38.09
C ASP A 217 -2.32 1.54 -38.49
N ALA A 218 -1.80 2.66 -38.99
CA ALA A 218 -2.64 3.72 -39.52
C ALA A 218 -3.38 3.27 -40.79
N ASP A 219 -4.55 3.84 -41.04
CA ASP A 219 -5.32 3.61 -42.26
C ASP A 219 -4.76 4.45 -43.42
N TYR A 220 -4.10 3.77 -44.37
CA TYR A 220 -3.54 4.36 -45.58
C TYR A 220 -4.50 4.34 -46.78
N THR A 221 -5.75 3.88 -46.62
CA THR A 221 -6.70 3.72 -47.74
C THR A 221 -6.87 4.99 -48.56
N LYS A 222 -6.94 6.17 -47.91
CA LYS A 222 -7.03 7.46 -48.63
C LYS A 222 -5.74 7.83 -49.36
N VAL A 223 -4.58 7.54 -48.77
CA VAL A 223 -3.27 7.77 -49.40
C VAL A 223 -3.15 6.89 -50.64
N ASP A 224 -3.50 5.61 -50.52
CA ASP A 224 -3.48 4.65 -51.62
C ASP A 224 -4.43 5.07 -52.75
N ALA A 225 -5.64 5.51 -52.41
CA ALA A 225 -6.59 6.04 -53.38
C ALA A 225 -6.07 7.30 -54.08
N ALA A 226 -5.43 8.23 -53.36
CA ALA A 226 -4.87 9.45 -53.94
C ALA A 226 -3.67 9.14 -54.88
N ILE A 227 -2.79 8.21 -54.49
CA ILE A 227 -1.69 7.73 -55.34
C ILE A 227 -2.24 7.06 -56.60
N ALA A 228 -3.28 6.22 -56.47
CA ALA A 228 -3.92 5.58 -57.62
C ALA A 228 -4.51 6.62 -58.59
N LYS A 229 -5.18 7.66 -58.08
CA LYS A 229 -5.66 8.79 -58.90
C LYS A 229 -4.52 9.48 -59.61
N ALA A 230 -3.42 9.81 -58.91
CA ALA A 230 -2.24 10.43 -59.52
C ALA A 230 -1.67 9.58 -60.67
N ASN A 231 -1.54 8.27 -60.45
CA ASN A 231 -0.98 7.33 -61.43
C ASN A 231 -1.89 7.12 -62.65
N ALA A 232 -3.20 7.35 -62.52
CA ALA A 232 -4.16 7.26 -63.62
C ALA A 232 -4.10 8.47 -64.58
N LEU A 233 -3.44 9.57 -64.19
CA LEU A 233 -3.34 10.77 -65.02
C LEU A 233 -2.23 10.63 -66.06
N ASN A 234 -2.50 11.06 -67.29
CA ASN A 234 -1.48 11.17 -68.32
C ASN A 234 -0.67 12.46 -68.13
N LYS A 235 0.56 12.33 -67.65
CA LYS A 235 1.49 13.44 -67.38
C LYS A 235 1.66 14.40 -68.58
N ASN A 236 1.56 13.91 -69.82
CA ASN A 236 1.77 14.73 -71.01
C ASN A 236 0.66 15.77 -71.24
N ASP A 237 -0.53 15.56 -70.68
CA ASP A 237 -1.69 16.43 -70.85
C ASP A 237 -1.61 17.70 -69.98
N TYR A 238 -0.64 17.78 -69.07
CA TYR A 238 -0.50 18.85 -68.08
C TYR A 238 0.78 19.66 -68.29
N LYS A 239 0.74 20.95 -67.92
CA LYS A 239 1.88 21.88 -68.07
C LYS A 239 3.05 21.49 -67.17
N ASP A 240 2.76 21.18 -65.92
CA ASP A 240 3.71 20.73 -64.91
C ASP A 240 3.06 19.66 -64.03
N PHE A 241 3.80 18.60 -63.72
CA PHE A 241 3.36 17.48 -62.87
C PHE A 241 4.32 17.23 -61.69
N SER A 242 5.37 18.05 -61.56
CA SER A 242 6.42 17.93 -60.55
C SER A 242 5.88 17.98 -59.12
N GLY A 243 4.83 18.79 -58.88
CA GLY A 243 4.16 18.88 -57.58
C GLY A 243 3.53 17.56 -57.14
N VAL A 244 2.85 16.85 -58.04
CA VAL A 244 2.24 15.55 -57.76
C VAL A 244 3.32 14.49 -57.48
N GLU A 245 4.38 14.45 -58.28
CA GLU A 245 5.52 13.54 -58.04
C GLU A 245 6.20 13.78 -56.70
N THR A 246 6.35 15.06 -56.32
CA THR A 246 6.93 15.45 -55.04
C THR A 246 6.04 15.00 -53.89
N ALA A 247 4.72 15.23 -53.96
CA ALA A 247 3.76 14.82 -52.94
C ALA A 247 3.71 13.29 -52.77
N VAL A 248 3.71 12.53 -53.88
CA VAL A 248 3.72 11.05 -53.83
C VAL A 248 5.02 10.51 -53.23
N LYS A 249 6.18 11.08 -53.59
CA LYS A 249 7.48 10.69 -53.01
C LYS A 249 7.60 11.03 -51.52
N ALA A 250 6.88 12.04 -51.05
CA ALA A 250 6.88 12.44 -49.65
C ALA A 250 6.06 11.49 -48.73
N VAL A 251 5.35 10.51 -49.28
CA VAL A 251 4.57 9.55 -48.49
C VAL A 251 5.49 8.65 -47.66
N VAL A 252 5.33 8.70 -46.34
CA VAL A 252 6.03 7.84 -45.38
C VAL A 252 5.08 6.73 -44.91
N ARG A 253 5.52 5.47 -45.01
CA ARG A 253 4.79 4.28 -44.56
C ARG A 253 5.23 3.83 -43.17
N GLY A 254 4.44 2.94 -42.56
CA GLY A 254 4.76 2.34 -41.25
C GLY A 254 4.29 3.16 -40.05
N LYS A 255 3.48 4.20 -40.26
CA LYS A 255 2.85 4.95 -39.18
C LYS A 255 1.77 4.13 -38.50
N ASN A 256 1.59 4.36 -37.19
CA ASN A 256 0.54 3.73 -36.40
C ASN A 256 -0.67 4.65 -36.22
N ILE A 257 -1.75 4.14 -35.66
CA ILE A 257 -3.03 4.85 -35.51
C ILE A 257 -2.94 6.18 -34.75
N THR A 258 -1.94 6.37 -33.88
CA THR A 258 -1.74 7.66 -33.17
C THR A 258 -1.27 8.78 -34.11
N GLU A 259 -0.73 8.42 -35.28
CA GLU A 259 -0.23 9.33 -36.31
C GLU A 259 -1.21 9.46 -37.48
N GLN A 260 -2.46 9.02 -37.33
CA GLN A 260 -3.46 9.00 -38.41
C GLN A 260 -3.63 10.36 -39.08
N SER A 261 -3.57 11.45 -38.31
CA SER A 261 -3.70 12.81 -38.86
C SER A 261 -2.55 13.17 -39.84
N GLU A 262 -1.36 12.61 -39.64
CA GLU A 262 -0.25 12.79 -40.59
C GLU A 262 -0.48 11.96 -41.85
N VAL A 263 -1.05 10.76 -41.71
CA VAL A 263 -1.47 9.93 -42.85
C VAL A 263 -2.54 10.62 -43.67
N ASP A 264 -3.54 11.21 -43.03
CA ASP A 264 -4.57 12.00 -43.70
C ASP A 264 -4.00 13.25 -44.39
N LYS A 265 -3.01 13.93 -43.80
CA LYS A 265 -2.31 15.07 -44.43
C LYS A 265 -1.54 14.65 -45.69
N MET A 266 -0.90 13.49 -45.68
CA MET A 266 -0.21 12.96 -46.87
C MET A 266 -1.19 12.71 -48.01
N ALA A 267 -2.36 12.11 -47.73
CA ALA A 267 -3.40 11.92 -48.74
C ALA A 267 -3.87 13.27 -49.30
N LYS A 268 -4.18 14.23 -48.40
CA LYS A 268 -4.62 15.56 -48.79
C LYS A 268 -3.59 16.30 -49.64
N ALA A 269 -2.31 16.21 -49.33
CA ALA A 269 -1.25 16.86 -50.12
C ALA A 269 -1.22 16.35 -51.57
N ILE A 270 -1.44 15.05 -51.78
CA ILE A 270 -1.53 14.47 -53.13
C ILE A 270 -2.79 14.96 -53.83
N GLU A 271 -3.94 14.95 -53.16
CA GLU A 271 -5.20 15.43 -53.74
C GLU A 271 -5.15 16.92 -54.10
N ASP A 272 -4.58 17.76 -53.24
CA ASP A 272 -4.40 19.20 -53.50
C ASP A 272 -3.42 19.43 -54.67
N ALA A 273 -2.34 18.65 -54.76
CA ALA A 273 -1.40 18.72 -55.90
C ALA A 273 -2.05 18.30 -57.22
N ILE A 274 -2.90 17.26 -57.20
CA ILE A 274 -3.69 16.85 -58.37
C ILE A 274 -4.68 17.95 -58.76
N ALA A 275 -5.37 18.56 -57.80
CA ALA A 275 -6.34 19.62 -58.04
C ALA A 275 -5.71 20.90 -58.62
N ALA A 276 -4.44 21.16 -58.30
CA ALA A 276 -3.67 22.30 -58.82
C ALA A 276 -3.13 22.09 -60.25
N LEU A 277 -3.30 20.91 -60.86
CA LEU A 277 -2.79 20.63 -62.20
C LEU A 277 -3.49 21.45 -63.29
N GLU A 278 -2.70 22.18 -64.08
CA GLU A 278 -3.20 22.90 -65.26
C GLU A 278 -3.00 22.09 -66.54
N LYS A 279 -4.08 21.84 -67.29
CA LYS A 279 -4.01 21.18 -68.60
C LYS A 279 -3.28 22.06 -69.62
N LYS A 280 -2.50 21.43 -70.50
CA LYS A 280 -1.99 22.08 -71.70
C LYS A 280 -3.16 22.47 -72.61
N PRO A 281 -3.07 23.59 -73.35
CA PRO A 281 -4.04 23.89 -74.37
C PRO A 281 -4.08 22.73 -75.38
N ALA A 282 -5.28 22.25 -75.70
CA ALA A 282 -5.45 21.23 -76.72
C ALA A 282 -4.85 21.75 -78.03
N SER A 283 -3.95 20.99 -78.67
CA SER A 283 -3.57 21.27 -80.05
C SER A 283 -4.78 21.08 -80.95
N THR A 284 -5.57 22.14 -81.14
CA THR A 284 -6.37 22.32 -82.34
C THR A 284 -5.41 22.45 -83.50
N LYS A 285 -5.13 21.32 -84.16
CA LYS A 285 -4.63 21.36 -85.53
C LYS A 285 -5.69 22.12 -86.36
N PRO A 286 -5.38 23.27 -86.97
CA PRO A 286 -6.34 23.96 -87.82
C PRO A 286 -6.57 23.07 -89.05
N GLY A 287 -7.81 22.61 -89.23
CA GLY A 287 -8.28 22.16 -90.53
C GLY A 287 -8.32 23.38 -91.45
N THR A 288 -7.51 23.36 -92.50
CA THR A 288 -7.52 24.35 -93.57
C THR A 288 -8.88 24.39 -94.28
N SER A 289 -9.57 25.53 -94.26
CA SER A 289 -10.34 26.00 -95.41
C SER A 289 -10.55 27.51 -95.34
N ASP A 290 -10.04 28.20 -96.35
CA ASP A 290 -10.22 29.62 -96.63
C ASP A 290 -11.69 30.02 -96.84
N LYS A 291 -12.12 31.12 -96.22
CA LYS A 291 -12.64 32.35 -96.89
C LYS A 291 -13.15 33.41 -95.90
N SER A 292 -12.36 34.50 -95.81
CA SER A 292 -12.70 35.93 -95.64
C SER A 292 -13.46 36.49 -94.41
N PRO A 293 -13.23 37.78 -94.07
CA PRO A 293 -13.17 38.26 -92.69
C PRO A 293 -14.41 39.07 -92.26
N GLN A 294 -14.67 39.11 -90.96
CA GLN A 294 -15.47 40.17 -90.34
C GLN A 294 -14.92 40.52 -88.96
N THR A 295 -14.56 41.78 -88.80
CA THR A 295 -13.92 42.42 -87.63
C THR A 295 -14.94 42.90 -86.59
N GLY A 296 -14.54 42.87 -85.32
CA GLY A 296 -15.22 43.47 -84.15
C GLY A 296 -15.47 42.39 -83.09
N ASP A 297 -15.03 42.46 -81.83
CA ASP A 297 -14.45 43.54 -81.04
C ASP A 297 -13.54 42.94 -79.96
N SER A 298 -12.62 43.78 -79.50
CA SER A 298 -11.80 43.65 -78.30
C SER A 298 -12.59 43.20 -77.06
N SER A 299 -12.07 42.20 -76.34
CA SER A 299 -12.02 42.15 -74.86
C SER A 299 -11.25 40.90 -74.42
N ASN A 300 -9.95 41.08 -74.17
CA ASN A 300 -9.26 40.34 -73.12
C ASN A 300 -9.78 40.90 -71.78
N ILE A 301 -9.64 40.14 -70.68
CA ILE A 301 -9.96 40.49 -69.28
C ILE A 301 -11.44 40.20 -68.94
N VAL A 302 -11.84 39.44 -67.92
CA VAL A 302 -11.19 38.78 -66.79
C VAL A 302 -12.32 37.97 -66.10
N LEU A 303 -11.92 37.16 -65.12
CA LEU A 303 -12.66 36.64 -63.98
C LEU A 303 -14.07 37.23 -63.70
N TRP A 304 -14.89 36.42 -63.02
CA TRP A 304 -16.10 36.72 -62.24
C TRP A 304 -17.32 35.93 -62.72
N ILE A 305 -17.45 34.70 -62.20
CA ILE A 305 -18.76 34.19 -61.80
C ILE A 305 -18.67 33.91 -60.30
N SER A 306 -18.87 34.97 -59.53
CA SER A 306 -19.20 34.90 -58.11
C SER A 306 -20.70 35.18 -57.97
N LEU A 307 -21.41 34.21 -57.40
CA LEU A 307 -22.51 34.39 -56.44
C LEU A 307 -23.84 35.07 -56.88
N LEU A 308 -24.90 34.25 -56.99
CA LEU A 308 -26.33 34.58 -56.82
C LEU A 308 -27.05 33.20 -56.70
N PHE A 309 -27.80 32.83 -55.66
CA PHE A 309 -28.75 33.56 -54.84
C PHE A 309 -28.81 33.05 -53.39
N ALA A 310 -28.87 34.00 -52.45
CA ALA A 310 -29.47 33.83 -51.14
C ALA A 310 -30.97 34.17 -51.19
N SER A 311 -31.76 33.49 -50.34
CA SER A 311 -33.12 33.83 -49.88
C SER A 311 -34.28 33.62 -50.89
N GLY A 312 -35.50 33.23 -50.49
CA GLY A 312 -36.14 33.24 -49.18
C GLY A 312 -37.14 32.08 -48.99
N GLY A 313 -37.55 31.87 -47.74
CA GLY A 313 -38.19 30.65 -47.26
C GLY A 313 -39.72 30.67 -47.05
N ALA A 314 -40.19 29.73 -46.25
CA ALA A 314 -41.48 29.73 -45.56
C ALA A 314 -41.46 28.77 -44.37
N ALA A 315 -41.91 29.27 -43.21
CA ALA A 315 -42.22 28.52 -41.97
C ALA A 315 -43.45 27.57 -42.20
N ILE A 316 -43.83 26.59 -41.35
CA ILE A 316 -44.28 26.62 -39.95
C ILE A 316 -44.47 25.16 -39.46
N GLY A 317 -44.20 24.86 -38.17
CA GLY A 317 -45.14 24.11 -37.31
C GLY A 317 -45.02 22.58 -37.08
N THR A 318 -44.38 22.22 -35.97
CA THR A 318 -44.74 21.19 -34.95
C THR A 318 -45.58 19.95 -35.31
N MET A 319 -45.08 18.75 -34.97
CA MET A 319 -45.78 17.82 -34.05
C MET A 319 -44.81 16.92 -33.27
N VAL A 320 -45.05 16.87 -31.96
CA VAL A 320 -44.51 15.97 -30.95
C VAL A 320 -45.16 14.59 -31.08
N VAL A 321 -44.38 13.51 -31.05
CA VAL A 321 -44.83 12.21 -30.52
C VAL A 321 -43.70 11.55 -29.73
N SER A 322 -43.91 11.49 -28.41
CA SER A 322 -43.19 10.62 -27.50
C SER A 322 -43.81 9.20 -27.54
N ARG A 323 -42.96 8.16 -27.57
CA ARG A 323 -43.33 6.81 -27.10
C ARG A 323 -42.24 6.29 -26.17
N LYS A 324 -42.44 6.50 -24.87
CA LYS A 324 -41.86 5.67 -23.82
C LYS A 324 -42.56 4.32 -23.83
N LYS A 325 -41.80 3.22 -23.92
CA LYS A 325 -42.23 1.93 -23.35
C LYS A 325 -41.75 1.88 -21.90
N LYS A 326 -42.70 1.80 -20.98
CA LYS A 326 -42.48 1.42 -19.58
C LYS A 326 -42.36 -0.10 -19.51
N TYR A 327 -41.41 -0.58 -18.71
CA TYR A 327 -41.63 -1.70 -17.79
C TYR A 327 -41.15 -1.25 -16.41
N ASN A 328 -42.01 -1.53 -15.43
CA ASN A 328 -41.94 -1.27 -13.99
C ASN A 328 -42.60 -2.56 -13.43
N VAL A 329 -42.24 -3.23 -12.33
CA VAL A 329 -41.99 -2.83 -10.94
C VAL A 329 -41.51 -4.11 -10.21
N SER A 330 -40.79 -3.96 -9.09
CA SER A 330 -41.04 -4.53 -7.73
C SER A 330 -39.72 -4.96 -7.08
N SER A 331 -39.16 -4.20 -6.13
CA SER A 331 -39.60 -4.02 -4.73
C SER A 331 -39.51 -5.31 -3.89
N LYS A 332 -38.60 -5.32 -2.91
CA LYS A 332 -38.97 -5.21 -1.49
C LYS A 332 -37.75 -5.24 -0.55
N ILE A 333 -37.81 -4.29 0.40
CA ILE A 333 -37.36 -4.29 1.80
C ILE A 333 -35.86 -4.39 2.05
#